data_AF-A0A512HB65-F1
#
_entry.id   AF-A0A512HB65-F1
#
_cell.length_a   1.000
_cell.length_b   1.000
_cell.length_c   1.000
_cell.angle_alpha   90.00
_cell.angle_beta   90.00
_cell.angle_gamma   90.00
#
_symmetry.space_group_name_H-M   'P 1'
#
loop_
_entity.id
_entity.type
_entity.pdbx_description
1 polymer ?
#
loop_
_entity_poly.entity_id
_entity_poly.type
_entity_poly.pdbx_seq_one_letter_code
_entity_poly.pdbx_strand_id
1 'polypeptide(L)'
;MAHPVVCSLRRRVGWTTARGVLLAGVLWGMGACTAFEPTEPSVPSAGTFNQEAARTDLSAAQDAEARGGLADAAAHYRAAAQAWPVEPEAWRGLARVAALQGDTPTQDLARFLADRVAEYDALHPRQARLAFLGAVSNPPPSVPGIKPWAETLVAFFEYKDAVALHDAFAARPTRSTTLHYAVYPVALGSLGVGAYALGASIGALGDSSGE
;
A
#
# COMPACT_ATOMS: atom_id res chain seq x y z
N MET A 1 20.16 -69.06 10.79
CA MET A 1 19.22 -70.00 11.43
C MET A 1 17.89 -69.89 10.70
N ALA A 2 17.65 -70.88 9.85
CA ALA A 2 16.38 -71.07 9.15
C ALA A 2 15.50 -71.99 10.02
N HIS A 3 14.20 -71.75 10.06
CA HIS A 3 13.15 -72.77 9.88
C HIS A 3 11.75 -72.11 9.80
N PRO A 4 10.77 -72.78 9.17
CA PRO A 4 9.62 -72.20 8.46
C PRO A 4 8.26 -72.70 9.02
N VAL A 5 7.23 -72.80 8.16
CA VAL A 5 5.91 -73.48 8.30
C VAL A 5 4.78 -72.51 8.74
N VAL A 6 4.00 -71.95 7.81
CA VAL A 6 2.82 -72.49 7.07
C VAL A 6 1.68 -72.91 8.01
N CYS A 7 0.56 -72.16 7.99
CA CYS A 7 -0.75 -72.80 8.06
C CYS A 7 -1.84 -71.97 7.37
N SER A 8 -2.37 -72.56 6.31
CA SER A 8 -3.51 -72.12 5.53
C SER A 8 -4.80 -72.22 6.35
N LEU A 9 -5.67 -71.20 6.31
CA LEU A 9 -7.10 -71.45 6.46
C LEU A 9 -7.89 -70.83 5.31
N ARG A 10 -8.34 -71.75 4.48
CA ARG A 10 -9.26 -71.65 3.36
C ARG A 10 -10.67 -71.42 3.90
N ARG A 11 -11.31 -70.29 3.60
CA ARG A 11 -12.78 -70.22 3.56
C ARG A 11 -13.23 -69.67 2.23
N ARG A 12 -13.79 -70.57 1.43
CA ARG A 12 -14.70 -70.26 0.34
C ARG A 12 -16.05 -69.92 0.97
N VAL A 13 -16.59 -68.74 0.67
CA VAL A 13 -18.03 -68.49 0.70
C VAL A 13 -18.38 -67.96 -0.67
N GLY A 14 -19.16 -68.75 -1.41
CA GLY A 14 -19.67 -68.40 -2.72
C GLY A 14 -21.00 -67.66 -2.61
N TRP A 15 -21.17 -66.74 -3.55
CA TRP A 15 -22.41 -66.44 -4.28
C TRP A 15 -23.51 -65.72 -3.50
N THR A 16 -23.75 -64.45 -3.87
CA THR A 16 -24.93 -64.11 -4.67
C THR A 16 -24.68 -62.83 -5.47
N THR A 17 -24.94 -62.94 -6.76
CA THR A 17 -25.03 -61.87 -7.75
C THR A 17 -26.18 -60.93 -7.41
N ALA A 18 -25.88 -59.74 -6.91
CA ALA A 18 -26.79 -58.60 -6.95
C ALA A 18 -26.04 -57.39 -7.52
N ARG A 19 -26.13 -57.32 -8.85
CA ARG A 19 -25.92 -56.15 -9.69
C ARG A 19 -26.32 -54.85 -9.00
N GLY A 20 -25.37 -53.91 -8.98
CA GLY A 20 -25.66 -52.54 -9.38
C GLY A 20 -25.99 -51.56 -8.27
N VAL A 21 -24.99 -51.14 -7.49
CA VAL A 21 -24.82 -49.72 -7.14
C VAL A 21 -23.32 -49.42 -7.17
N LEU A 22 -22.94 -48.53 -8.09
CA LEU A 22 -21.61 -48.00 -8.26
C LEU A 22 -21.11 -47.39 -6.93
N LEU A 23 -20.13 -48.07 -6.33
CA LEU A 23 -19.14 -47.50 -5.44
C LEU A 23 -18.29 -46.51 -6.27
N ALA A 24 -18.59 -45.23 -6.15
CA ALA A 24 -17.73 -44.15 -6.63
C ALA A 24 -17.20 -43.36 -5.41
N GLY A 25 -15.95 -43.63 -5.05
CA GLY A 25 -15.02 -42.60 -4.59
C GLY A 25 -15.13 -42.10 -3.16
N VAL A 26 -14.84 -42.95 -2.17
CA VAL A 26 -14.24 -42.49 -0.91
C VAL A 26 -12.74 -42.31 -1.17
N LEU A 27 -12.31 -41.09 -1.55
CA LEU A 27 -10.90 -40.69 -1.68
C LEU A 27 -10.79 -39.16 -1.88
N TRP A 28 -11.18 -38.37 -0.88
CA TRP A 28 -10.83 -36.94 -0.80
C TRP A 28 -10.42 -36.62 0.65
N GLY A 29 -9.32 -37.23 1.06
CA GLY A 29 -8.57 -36.83 2.23
C GLY A 29 -7.11 -36.73 1.80
N MET A 30 -6.49 -35.60 2.14
CA MET A 30 -5.10 -35.19 1.86
C MET A 30 -4.93 -34.24 0.66
N GLY A 31 -4.47 -33.03 0.98
CA GLY A 31 -3.68 -32.23 0.05
C GLY A 31 -4.22 -30.85 -0.29
N ALA A 32 -4.43 -29.98 0.70
CA ALA A 32 -4.42 -28.53 0.46
C ALA A 32 -3.93 -27.76 1.69
N CYS A 33 -2.76 -28.14 2.23
CA CYS A 33 -1.89 -27.14 2.85
C CYS A 33 -1.26 -26.33 1.72
N THR A 34 -2.06 -25.51 1.03
CA THR A 34 -1.51 -24.42 0.24
C THR A 34 -0.95 -23.44 1.27
N ALA A 35 0.35 -23.59 1.54
CA ALA A 35 1.14 -22.55 2.17
C ALA A 35 0.77 -21.26 1.46
N PHE A 36 0.17 -20.34 2.21
CA PHE A 36 -0.28 -19.05 1.73
C PHE A 36 0.95 -18.35 1.15
N GLU A 37 1.11 -18.34 -0.17
CA GLU A 37 2.16 -17.54 -0.79
C GLU A 37 1.85 -16.09 -0.41
N PRO A 38 2.80 -15.36 0.22
CA PRO A 38 2.62 -13.95 0.50
C PRO A 38 2.36 -13.25 -0.83
N THR A 39 1.10 -12.92 -1.10
CA THR A 39 0.72 -12.19 -2.30
C THR A 39 1.30 -10.79 -2.14
N GLU A 40 2.34 -10.46 -2.91
CA GLU A 40 2.89 -9.11 -2.96
C GLU A 40 1.78 -8.16 -3.45
N PRO A 41 1.35 -7.17 -2.65
CA PRO A 41 0.39 -6.19 -3.11
C PRO A 41 0.97 -5.42 -4.29
N SER A 42 0.19 -5.26 -5.36
CA SER A 42 0.54 -4.37 -6.47
C SER A 42 0.70 -2.95 -5.90
N VAL A 43 1.84 -2.31 -6.14
CA VAL A 43 2.11 -0.95 -5.66
C VAL A 43 1.03 0.00 -6.21
N PRO A 44 0.16 0.58 -5.35
CA PRO A 44 -0.87 1.49 -5.82
C PRO A 44 -0.24 2.75 -6.42
N SER A 45 -0.76 3.22 -7.55
CA SER A 45 -0.42 4.55 -8.08
C SER A 45 -0.93 5.62 -7.12
N ALA A 46 -0.12 6.64 -6.81
CA ALA A 46 -0.51 7.77 -5.96
C ALA A 46 -1.88 8.33 -6.37
N GLY A 47 -2.90 8.17 -5.50
CA GLY A 47 -4.29 8.60 -5.75
C GLY A 47 -5.38 7.55 -5.54
N THR A 48 -5.05 6.30 -5.18
CA THR A 48 -6.06 5.24 -4.93
C THR A 48 -6.39 5.03 -3.45
N PHE A 49 -5.79 5.80 -2.54
CA PHE A 49 -6.00 5.64 -1.11
C PHE A 49 -7.36 6.20 -0.70
N ASN A 50 -8.17 5.37 -0.04
CA ASN A 50 -9.54 5.70 0.32
C ASN A 50 -9.82 5.28 1.77
N GLN A 51 -9.95 6.27 2.65
CA GLN A 51 -10.22 6.04 4.06
C GLN A 51 -11.60 5.43 4.32
N GLU A 52 -12.62 5.76 3.51
CA GLU A 52 -13.96 5.19 3.63
C GLU A 52 -13.98 3.72 3.25
N ALA A 53 -13.25 3.36 2.18
CA ALA A 53 -13.04 1.96 1.82
C ALA A 53 -12.35 1.18 2.94
N ALA A 54 -11.29 1.75 3.53
CA ALA A 54 -10.60 1.14 4.66
C ALA A 54 -11.53 0.92 5.87
N ARG A 55 -12.39 1.89 6.21
CA ARG A 55 -13.40 1.73 7.28
C ARG A 55 -14.43 0.66 6.98
N THR A 56 -14.83 0.54 5.71
CA THR A 56 -15.77 -0.50 5.26
C THR A 56 -15.15 -1.88 5.41
N ASP A 57 -13.91 -2.06 4.97
CA ASP A 57 -13.17 -3.30 5.13
C ASP A 57 -12.86 -3.62 6.60
N LEU A 58 -12.56 -2.62 7.45
CA LEU A 58 -12.42 -2.83 8.88
C LEU A 58 -13.68 -3.41 9.53
N SER A 59 -14.84 -2.83 9.22
CA SER A 59 -16.12 -3.34 9.73
C SER A 59 -16.37 -4.78 9.26
N ALA A 60 -16.13 -5.05 7.97
CA ALA A 60 -16.29 -6.40 7.41
C ALA A 60 -15.32 -7.41 8.05
N ALA A 61 -14.09 -7.00 8.37
CA ALA A 61 -13.11 -7.81 9.07
C ALA A 61 -13.57 -8.17 10.49
N GLN A 62 -14.06 -7.19 11.24
CA GLN A 62 -14.57 -7.38 12.60
C GLN A 62 -15.78 -8.32 12.62
N ASP A 63 -16.69 -8.14 11.66
CA ASP A 63 -17.85 -9.03 11.49
C ASP A 63 -17.45 -10.45 11.12
N ALA A 64 -16.44 -10.63 10.26
CA ALA A 64 -15.90 -11.95 9.93
C ALA A 64 -15.22 -12.61 11.13
N GLU A 65 -14.44 -11.84 11.90
CA GLU A 65 -13.78 -12.30 13.13
C GLU A 65 -14.82 -12.77 14.16
N ALA A 66 -15.91 -12.00 14.36
CA ALA A 66 -17.01 -12.35 15.26
C ALA A 66 -17.74 -13.65 14.87
N ARG A 67 -17.79 -13.96 13.57
CA ARG A 67 -18.35 -15.23 13.06
C ARG A 67 -17.36 -16.40 13.07
N GLY A 68 -16.12 -16.19 13.51
CA GLY A 68 -15.06 -17.19 13.47
C GLY A 68 -14.43 -17.41 12.09
N GLY A 69 -14.75 -16.56 11.11
CA GLY A 69 -14.20 -16.59 9.76
C GLY A 69 -12.81 -15.97 9.70
N LEU A 70 -11.80 -16.62 10.29
CA LEU A 70 -10.45 -16.04 10.42
C LEU A 70 -9.79 -15.72 9.06
N ALA A 71 -9.99 -16.55 8.04
CA ALA A 71 -9.42 -16.29 6.71
C ALA A 71 -10.02 -15.02 6.06
N ASP A 72 -11.34 -14.89 6.12
CA ASP A 72 -12.06 -13.73 5.59
C ASP A 72 -11.70 -12.46 6.39
N ALA A 73 -11.60 -12.56 7.72
CA ALA A 73 -11.17 -11.46 8.57
C ALA A 73 -9.76 -10.99 8.21
N ALA A 74 -8.81 -11.90 8.02
CA ALA A 74 -7.45 -11.56 7.60
C ALA A 74 -7.43 -10.89 6.21
N ALA A 75 -8.26 -11.33 5.28
CA ALA A 75 -8.39 -10.73 3.95
C ALA A 75 -8.90 -9.29 4.04
N HIS A 76 -9.97 -9.04 4.80
CA HIS A 76 -10.52 -7.70 4.98
C HIS A 76 -9.58 -6.77 5.77
N TYR A 77 -8.91 -7.24 6.82
CA TYR A 77 -7.90 -6.41 7.50
C TYR A 77 -6.75 -6.01 6.55
N ARG A 78 -6.31 -6.92 5.67
CA ARG A 78 -5.31 -6.62 4.66
C ARG A 78 -5.81 -5.60 3.62
N ALA A 79 -7.05 -5.74 3.16
CA ALA A 79 -7.68 -4.79 2.25
C ALA A 79 -7.81 -3.39 2.88
N ALA A 80 -8.22 -3.31 4.15
CA ALA A 80 -8.25 -2.05 4.90
C ALA A 80 -6.87 -1.39 4.98
N ALA A 81 -5.83 -2.17 5.29
CA ALA A 81 -4.45 -1.70 5.33
C ALA A 81 -3.91 -1.29 3.94
N GLN A 82 -4.39 -1.88 2.84
CA GLN A 82 -4.03 -1.42 1.49
C GLN A 82 -4.74 -0.11 1.13
N ALA A 83 -6.02 0.01 1.49
CA ALA A 83 -6.83 1.20 1.21
C ALA A 83 -6.37 2.41 2.03
N TRP A 84 -5.97 2.20 3.29
CA TRP A 84 -5.43 3.25 4.17
C TRP A 84 -4.31 2.70 5.07
N PRO A 85 -3.04 2.70 4.60
CA PRO A 85 -1.92 2.03 5.26
C PRO A 85 -1.56 2.52 6.66
N VAL A 86 -2.01 3.71 7.04
CA VAL A 86 -1.77 4.27 8.38
C VAL A 86 -2.87 3.95 9.39
N GLU A 87 -3.86 3.13 9.01
CA GLU A 87 -4.95 2.72 9.91
C GLU A 87 -4.47 1.68 10.94
N PRO A 88 -4.24 2.04 12.21
CA PRO A 88 -3.59 1.15 13.17
C PRO A 88 -4.46 -0.06 13.53
N GLU A 89 -5.79 0.11 13.50
CA GLU A 89 -6.71 -0.98 13.81
C GLU A 89 -6.64 -2.12 12.80
N ALA A 90 -6.39 -1.82 11.53
CA ALA A 90 -6.24 -2.83 10.48
C ALA A 90 -5.06 -3.76 10.79
N TRP A 91 -3.93 -3.18 11.18
CA TRP A 91 -2.72 -3.92 11.53
C TRP A 91 -2.86 -4.72 12.83
N ARG A 92 -3.46 -4.11 13.87
CA ARG A 92 -3.72 -4.82 15.13
C ARG A 92 -4.68 -6.00 14.95
N GLY A 93 -5.70 -5.82 14.11
CA GLY A 93 -6.64 -6.87 13.72
C GLY A 93 -5.95 -8.00 12.97
N LEU A 94 -5.18 -7.67 11.95
CA LEU A 94 -4.40 -8.65 11.18
C LEU A 94 -3.44 -9.44 12.07
N ALA A 95 -2.72 -8.77 12.98
CA ALA A 95 -1.80 -9.43 13.92
C ALA A 95 -2.53 -10.42 14.84
N ARG A 96 -3.72 -10.06 15.34
CA ARG A 96 -4.52 -10.92 16.20
C ARG A 96 -5.06 -12.13 15.44
N VAL A 97 -5.62 -11.93 14.26
CA VAL A 97 -6.15 -13.02 13.43
C VAL A 97 -5.03 -13.98 12.98
N ALA A 98 -3.88 -13.43 12.56
CA ALA A 98 -2.71 -14.24 12.20
C ALA A 98 -2.21 -15.09 13.39
N ALA A 99 -2.23 -14.54 14.60
CA ALA A 99 -1.92 -15.29 15.81
C ALA A 99 -2.86 -16.49 16.02
N LEU A 100 -4.16 -16.29 15.81
CA LEU A 100 -5.17 -17.35 15.93
C LEU A 100 -5.02 -18.43 14.84
N GLN A 101 -4.51 -18.06 13.66
CA GLN A 101 -4.24 -18.97 12.55
C GLN A 101 -2.87 -19.69 12.66
N GLY A 102 -2.00 -19.26 13.57
CA GLY A 102 -0.62 -19.76 13.66
C GLY A 102 0.32 -19.23 12.58
N ASP A 103 -0.03 -18.12 11.92
CA ASP A 103 0.80 -17.44 10.92
C ASP A 103 1.73 -16.42 11.60
N THR A 104 2.82 -16.92 12.19
CA THR A 104 3.82 -16.10 12.89
C THR A 104 4.46 -15.02 12.00
N PRO A 105 4.85 -15.29 10.74
CA PRO A 105 5.40 -14.25 9.87
C PRO A 105 4.45 -13.07 9.64
N THR A 106 3.17 -13.32 9.35
CA THR A 106 2.19 -12.24 9.18
C THR A 106 1.91 -11.52 10.49
N GLN A 107 1.85 -12.26 11.61
CA GLN A 107 1.67 -11.68 12.93
C GLN A 107 2.78 -10.69 13.28
N ASP A 108 4.05 -11.06 13.06
CA ASP A 108 5.21 -10.23 13.39
C ASP A 108 5.28 -8.99 12.48
N LEU A 109 5.03 -9.16 11.18
CA LEU A 109 4.91 -8.05 10.24
C LEU A 109 3.81 -7.06 10.65
N ALA A 110 2.61 -7.57 10.96
CA ALA A 110 1.47 -6.75 11.32
C ALA A 110 1.68 -6.02 12.66
N ARG A 111 2.33 -6.64 13.64
CA ARG A 111 2.73 -5.97 14.90
C ARG A 111 3.74 -4.86 14.65
N PHE A 112 4.80 -5.16 13.90
CA PHE A 112 5.81 -4.17 13.55
C PHE A 112 5.18 -2.95 12.88
N LEU A 113 4.27 -3.17 11.92
CA LEU A 113 3.59 -2.08 11.23
C LEU A 113 2.60 -1.36 12.14
N ALA A 114 1.81 -2.04 12.96
CA ALA A 114 0.88 -1.41 13.90
C ALA A 114 1.56 -0.38 14.82
N ASP A 115 2.76 -0.69 15.31
CA ASP A 115 3.53 0.20 16.18
C ASP A 115 4.09 1.39 15.40
N ARG A 116 4.61 1.14 14.19
CA ARG A 116 5.29 2.15 13.38
C ARG A 116 4.37 3.12 12.67
N VAL A 117 3.26 2.65 12.11
CA VAL A 117 2.38 3.52 11.32
C VAL A 117 1.74 4.61 12.18
N ALA A 118 1.40 4.31 13.43
CA ALA A 118 0.86 5.30 14.36
C ALA A 118 1.90 6.38 14.72
N GLU A 119 3.16 6.00 14.92
CA GLU A 119 4.26 6.93 15.18
C GLU A 119 4.52 7.82 13.96
N TYR A 120 4.57 7.24 12.76
CA TYR A 120 4.90 7.97 11.55
C TYR A 120 3.75 8.82 11.00
N ASP A 121 2.50 8.46 11.24
CA ASP A 121 1.36 9.28 10.83
C ASP A 121 1.31 10.64 11.56
N ALA A 122 1.93 10.71 12.74
CA ALA A 122 2.09 11.95 13.51
C ALA A 122 3.23 12.87 12.99
N LEU A 123 4.10 12.36 12.11
CA LEU A 123 5.19 13.15 11.53
C LEU A 123 4.75 13.89 10.26
N HIS A 124 5.57 14.85 9.82
CA HIS A 124 5.37 15.46 8.50
C HIS A 124 5.51 14.37 7.40
N PRO A 125 4.65 14.33 6.37
CA PRO A 125 4.64 13.25 5.36
C PRO A 125 6.00 12.95 4.75
N ARG A 126 6.80 13.99 4.43
CA ARG A 126 8.18 13.82 3.95
C ARG A 126 9.10 13.07 4.93
N GLN A 127 9.01 13.33 6.23
CA GLN A 127 9.83 12.66 7.24
C GLN A 127 9.40 11.20 7.39
N ALA A 128 8.09 10.96 7.45
CA ALA A 128 7.52 9.61 7.48
C ALA A 128 7.96 8.78 6.26
N ARG A 129 7.89 9.36 5.05
CA ARG A 129 8.35 8.72 3.82
C ARG A 129 9.82 8.29 3.90
N LEU A 130 10.71 9.16 4.39
CA LEU A 130 12.14 8.86 4.49
C LEU A 130 12.40 7.64 5.40
N ALA A 131 11.61 7.46 6.47
CA ALA A 131 11.74 6.31 7.36
C ALA A 131 11.47 4.98 6.63
N PHE A 132 10.55 4.96 5.67
CA PHE A 132 10.22 3.75 4.90
C PHE A 132 11.13 3.51 3.70
N LEU A 133 11.73 4.54 3.10
CA LEU A 133 12.71 4.36 2.00
C LEU A 133 13.92 3.50 2.41
N GLY A 134 14.33 3.59 3.68
CA GLY A 134 15.36 2.72 4.25
C GLY A 134 14.95 1.25 4.21
N ALA A 135 13.70 0.95 4.60
CA ALA A 135 13.15 -0.40 4.57
C ALA A 135 12.91 -0.96 3.15
N VAL A 136 12.64 -0.09 2.16
CA VAL A 136 12.56 -0.50 0.75
C VAL A 136 13.93 -0.93 0.22
N SER A 137 14.97 -0.16 0.54
CA SER A 137 16.33 -0.39 0.02
C SER A 137 17.06 -1.52 0.76
N ASN A 138 16.87 -1.60 2.08
CA ASN A 138 17.51 -2.56 2.97
C ASN A 138 16.48 -3.09 3.98
N PRO A 139 15.60 -4.02 3.57
CA PRO A 139 14.56 -4.54 4.46
C PRO A 139 15.17 -5.24 5.68
N PRO A 140 14.68 -4.97 6.90
CA PRO A 140 15.17 -5.65 8.09
C PRO A 140 14.92 -7.15 7.99
N PRO A 141 15.93 -8.01 8.21
CA PRO A 141 15.78 -9.46 8.09
C PRO A 141 14.82 -10.05 9.14
N SER A 142 14.56 -9.32 10.23
CA SER A 142 13.62 -9.70 11.29
C SER A 142 12.15 -9.57 10.90
N VAL A 143 11.83 -8.92 9.78
CA VAL A 143 10.44 -8.69 9.35
C VAL A 143 10.28 -9.07 7.88
N PRO A 144 10.11 -10.36 7.56
CA PRO A 144 9.92 -10.79 6.18
C PRO A 144 8.65 -10.17 5.58
N GLY A 145 8.67 -9.89 4.27
CA GLY A 145 7.51 -9.31 3.58
C GLY A 145 7.27 -7.83 3.82
N ILE A 146 8.14 -7.12 4.54
CA ILE A 146 8.00 -5.67 4.79
C ILE A 146 8.15 -4.81 3.54
N LYS A 147 8.99 -5.23 2.58
CA LYS A 147 9.33 -4.43 1.39
C LYS A 147 8.12 -3.90 0.62
N PRO A 148 7.16 -4.74 0.16
CA PRO A 148 6.01 -4.24 -0.61
C PRO A 148 5.11 -3.31 0.22
N TRP A 149 5.04 -3.50 1.54
CA TRP A 149 4.31 -2.60 2.44
C TRP A 149 5.04 -1.27 2.65
N ALA A 150 6.37 -1.29 2.73
CA ALA A 150 7.18 -0.09 2.78
C ALA A 150 7.02 0.75 1.50
N GLU A 151 6.99 0.10 0.33
CA GLU A 151 6.70 0.76 -0.95
C GLU A 151 5.29 1.40 -0.96
N THR A 152 4.29 0.66 -0.45
CA THR A 152 2.91 1.17 -0.31
C THR A 152 2.85 2.39 0.62
N LEU A 153 3.57 2.35 1.76
CA LEU A 153 3.63 3.46 2.72
C LEU A 153 4.37 4.67 2.14
N VAL A 154 5.44 4.47 1.37
CA VAL A 154 6.12 5.54 0.64
C VAL A 154 5.14 6.24 -0.31
N ALA A 155 4.42 5.48 -1.13
CA ALA A 155 3.41 6.04 -2.04
C ALA A 155 2.29 6.78 -1.29
N PHE A 156 1.85 6.25 -0.14
CA PHE A 156 0.84 6.88 0.71
C PHE A 156 1.30 8.23 1.26
N PHE A 157 2.54 8.33 1.76
CA PHE A 157 3.05 9.59 2.29
C PHE A 157 3.35 10.62 1.19
N GLU A 158 3.68 10.19 -0.02
CA GLU A 158 3.73 11.08 -1.19
C GLU A 158 2.37 11.67 -1.53
N TYR A 159 1.32 10.83 -1.50
CA TYR A 159 -0.05 11.28 -1.65
C TYR A 159 -0.44 12.30 -0.56
N LYS A 160 -0.16 12.03 0.71
CA LYS A 160 -0.42 12.99 1.81
C LYS A 160 0.34 14.30 1.63
N ASP A 161 1.61 14.28 1.21
CA ASP A 161 2.39 15.50 0.96
C ASP A 161 1.77 16.33 -0.17
N ALA A 162 1.33 15.68 -1.25
CA ALA A 162 0.70 16.34 -2.39
C ALA A 162 -0.63 17.01 -2.01
N VAL A 163 -1.48 16.32 -1.24
CA VAL A 163 -2.74 16.88 -0.71
C VAL A 163 -2.47 18.07 0.21
N ALA A 164 -1.53 17.93 1.15
CA ALA A 164 -1.19 19.02 2.07
C ALA A 164 -0.66 20.26 1.34
N LEU A 165 0.15 20.09 0.28
CA LEU A 165 0.59 21.18 -0.57
C LEU A 165 -0.57 21.82 -1.33
N HIS A 166 -1.47 21.02 -1.90
CA HIS A 166 -2.65 21.52 -2.61
C HIS A 166 -3.53 22.37 -1.69
N ASP A 167 -3.86 21.86 -0.51
CA ASP A 167 -4.67 22.56 0.49
C ASP A 167 -3.98 23.85 0.96
N ALA A 168 -2.66 23.81 1.17
CA ALA A 168 -1.89 25.00 1.53
C ALA A 168 -1.89 26.06 0.42
N PHE A 169 -1.94 25.66 -0.87
CA PHE A 169 -2.09 26.61 -1.97
C PHE A 169 -3.53 27.15 -2.08
N ALA A 170 -4.54 26.28 -1.92
CA ALA A 170 -5.95 26.66 -1.97
C ALA A 170 -6.35 27.60 -0.82
N ALA A 171 -5.77 27.40 0.36
CA ALA A 171 -6.01 28.22 1.55
C ALA A 171 -5.27 29.57 1.53
N ARG A 172 -4.34 29.80 0.61
CA ARG A 172 -3.71 31.13 0.49
C ARG A 172 -4.81 32.12 0.13
N PRO A 173 -4.97 33.22 0.89
CA PRO A 173 -5.86 34.29 0.47
C PRO A 173 -5.42 34.69 -0.92
N THR A 174 -6.36 34.76 -1.86
CA THR A 174 -6.12 35.36 -3.17
C THR A 174 -5.50 36.72 -2.88
N ARG A 175 -4.17 36.84 -3.05
CA ARG A 175 -3.48 38.13 -2.97
C ARG A 175 -4.34 39.07 -3.78
N SER A 176 -4.83 40.14 -3.15
CA SER A 176 -5.78 41.06 -3.78
C SER A 176 -5.28 41.33 -5.19
N THR A 177 -6.17 41.20 -6.16
CA THR A 177 -5.87 41.45 -7.58
C THR A 177 -5.04 42.73 -7.76
N THR A 178 -5.21 43.71 -6.87
CA THR A 178 -4.40 44.93 -6.71
C THR A 178 -2.88 44.69 -6.61
N LEU A 179 -2.39 43.68 -5.88
CA LEU A 179 -0.96 43.36 -5.77
C LEU A 179 -0.42 42.65 -7.02
N HIS A 180 -1.27 41.89 -7.73
CA HIS A 180 -0.91 41.29 -9.02
C HIS A 180 -0.78 42.36 -10.12
N TYR A 181 -1.64 43.38 -10.09
CA TYR A 181 -1.55 44.52 -11.01
C TYR A 181 -0.50 45.57 -10.61
N ALA A 182 -0.10 45.66 -9.33
CA ALA A 182 0.96 46.57 -8.90
C ALA A 182 2.37 46.19 -9.40
N VAL A 183 2.58 44.92 -9.79
CA VAL A 183 3.86 44.47 -10.40
C VAL A 183 3.95 44.82 -11.89
N TYR A 184 2.81 44.94 -12.60
CA TYR A 184 2.78 45.26 -14.02
C TYR A 184 3.26 46.68 -14.43
N PRO A 185 3.04 47.78 -13.68
CA PRO A 185 3.55 49.09 -14.07
C PRO A 185 5.09 49.20 -13.99
N VAL A 186 5.76 48.40 -13.16
CA VAL A 186 7.24 48.41 -13.07
C VAL A 186 7.90 47.74 -14.28
N ALA A 187 7.25 46.72 -14.85
CA ALA A 187 7.72 46.05 -16.07
C ALA A 187 7.52 46.94 -17.33
N LEU A 188 6.43 47.71 -17.40
CA LEU A 188 6.20 48.66 -18.49
C LEU A 188 7.13 49.88 -18.41
N GLY A 189 7.44 50.37 -17.21
CA GLY A 189 8.40 51.46 -17.02
C GLY A 189 9.84 51.10 -17.43
N SER A 190 10.28 49.87 -17.16
CA SER A 190 11.65 49.42 -17.49
C SER A 190 11.86 49.16 -18.98
N LEU A 191 10.84 48.67 -19.71
CA LEU A 191 10.90 48.56 -21.17
C LEU A 191 10.87 49.93 -21.88
N GLY A 192 10.13 50.90 -21.34
CA GLY A 192 10.10 52.27 -21.88
C GLY A 192 11.44 53.00 -21.77
N VAL A 193 12.15 52.85 -20.65
CA VAL A 193 13.49 53.45 -20.46
C VAL A 193 14.53 52.79 -21.37
N GLY A 194 14.45 51.47 -21.59
CA GLY A 194 15.34 50.78 -22.52
C GLY A 194 15.18 51.26 -23.97
N ALA A 195 13.94 51.45 -24.44
CA ALA A 195 13.67 51.94 -25.80
C ALA A 195 14.11 53.40 -26.00
N TYR A 196 13.94 54.26 -24.98
CA TYR A 196 14.39 55.66 -25.06
C TYR A 196 15.92 55.78 -25.08
N ALA A 197 16.62 54.99 -24.27
CA ALA A 197 18.08 54.97 -24.25
C ALA A 197 18.66 54.47 -25.58
N LEU A 198 18.05 53.45 -26.20
CA LEU A 198 18.50 52.94 -27.50
C LEU A 198 18.27 53.95 -28.64
N GLY A 199 17.13 54.65 -28.64
CA GLY A 199 16.83 55.70 -29.63
C GLY A 199 17.80 56.88 -29.56
N ALA A 200 18.16 57.33 -28.36
CA ALA A 200 19.10 58.42 -28.16
C ALA A 200 20.52 58.10 -28.66
N SER A 201 20.98 56.85 -28.50
CA SER A 201 22.29 56.43 -29.00
C SER A 201 22.39 56.35 -30.53
N ILE A 202 21.28 56.09 -31.23
CA ILE A 202 21.25 56.03 -32.71
C ILE A 202 21.24 57.45 -33.29
N GLY A 203 20.53 58.40 -32.67
CA GLY A 203 20.52 59.80 -33.09
C GLY A 203 21.91 60.47 -33.02
N ALA A 204 22.69 60.17 -31.98
CA ALA A 204 24.03 60.73 -31.80
C ALA A 204 25.07 60.24 -32.82
N LEU A 205 24.84 59.10 -33.48
CA LEU A 205 25.75 58.57 -34.51
C LEU A 205 25.50 59.18 -35.89
N GLY A 206 24.28 59.68 -36.16
CA GLY A 206 23.91 60.28 -37.45
C GLY A 206 24.53 61.67 -37.70
N ASP A 207 24.71 62.47 -36.65
CA ASP A 207 25.22 63.85 -36.75
C ASP A 207 26.75 63.96 -36.95
N SER A 208 27.49 62.84 -36.92
CA SER A 208 28.95 62.84 -37.04
C SER A 208 29.51 62.70 -38.47
N SER A 209 28.65 62.76 -39.50
CA SER A 209 29.03 62.50 -40.91
C SER A 209 28.98 63.73 -41.82
N GLY A 210 28.87 64.92 -41.25
CA GLY A 210 28.74 66.19 -41.98
C GLY A 210 29.80 67.22 -41.62
N GLU A 211 31.08 66.88 -41.79
CA GLU A 211 32.19 67.84 -41.95
C GLU A 211 33.18 67.33 -43.01
#